data_AF-A0A161VQM2-F1
#
_entry.id   AF-A0A161VQM2-F1
#
_cell.length_a   1.000
_cell.length_b   1.000
_cell.length_c   1.000
_cell.angle_alpha   90.00
_cell.angle_beta   90.00
_cell.angle_gamma   90.00
#
_symmetry.space_group_name_H-M   'P 1'
#
loop_
_entity.id
_entity.type
_entity.pdbx_description
1 polymer ?
#
loop_
_entity_poly.entity_id
_entity_poly.type
_entity_poly.pdbx_seq_one_letter_code
_entity_poly.pdbx_strand_id
1 'polypeptide(L)'
;MSSPSQRARLVMRIRGENSATESRIDDVPYPEFRTRALSKRRDALAGEVPGDMISLYRFWSHFLARHFDLEMFEEFRACAVADATGETVDTTGLENLIAYYEAILQGEQGPLLDNIEFLYGEAKELAIKAKIS
;
A
#
# COMPACT_ATOMS: atom_id res chain seq x y z
N MET A 1 4.00 5.15 17.85
CA MET A 1 3.53 3.84 17.33
C MET A 1 2.03 3.80 17.52
N SER A 2 1.25 3.66 16.45
CA SER A 2 -0.21 3.57 16.56
C SER A 2 -0.59 2.28 17.31
N SER A 3 -1.50 2.37 18.28
CA SER A 3 -2.01 1.19 19.01
C SER A 3 -2.95 0.39 18.11
N PRO A 4 -3.07 -0.95 18.28
CA PRO A 4 -4.12 -1.75 17.64
C PRO A 4 -5.53 -1.15 17.78
N SER A 5 -5.79 -0.45 18.90
CA SER A 5 -7.05 0.27 19.15
C SER A 5 -7.30 1.47 18.22
N GLN A 6 -6.25 2.09 17.70
CA GLN A 6 -6.35 3.21 16.75
C GLN A 6 -6.63 2.70 15.33
N ARG A 7 -6.02 1.57 14.93
CA ARG A 7 -6.27 0.92 13.63
C ARG A 7 -7.73 0.48 13.47
N ALA A 8 -8.36 0.05 14.56
CA ALA A 8 -9.76 -0.39 14.57
C ALA A 8 -10.78 0.73 14.24
N ARG A 9 -10.38 2.01 14.34
CA ARG A 9 -11.26 3.16 14.04
C ARG A 9 -11.04 3.74 12.65
N LEU A 10 -10.05 3.25 11.90
CA LEU A 10 -9.77 3.73 10.56
C LEU A 10 -10.87 3.24 9.60
N VAL A 11 -11.25 4.10 8.67
CA VAL A 11 -12.30 3.84 7.68
C VAL A 11 -11.72 4.06 6.28
N MET A 12 -12.00 3.11 5.40
CA MET A 12 -11.68 3.12 3.99
C MET A 12 -12.90 3.60 3.21
N ARG A 13 -12.73 4.68 2.44
CA ARG A 13 -13.73 5.15 1.48
C ARG A 13 -13.51 4.46 0.15
N ILE A 14 -14.46 3.64 -0.26
CA ILE A 14 -14.40 2.92 -1.53
C ILE A 14 -15.46 3.44 -2.49
N ARG A 15 -15.10 3.52 -3.76
CA ARG A 15 -16.05 3.84 -4.82
C ARG A 15 -16.72 2.55 -5.28
N GLY A 16 -18.03 2.42 -5.06
CA GLY A 16 -18.81 1.29 -5.54
C GLY A 16 -18.92 1.30 -7.05
N GLU A 17 -18.61 0.17 -7.70
CA GLU A 17 -18.76 -0.02 -9.14
C GLU A 17 -20.10 -0.70 -9.43
N ASN A 18 -21.20 0.05 -9.35
CA ASN A 18 -22.49 -0.36 -9.90
C ASN A 18 -22.89 0.54 -11.07
N SER A 19 -23.33 -0.10 -12.15
CA SER A 19 -23.65 0.47 -13.46
C SER A 19 -24.57 1.70 -13.44
N ALA A 20 -24.21 2.69 -14.26
CA ALA A 20 -25.01 3.78 -14.84
C ALA A 20 -25.74 4.82 -13.95
N THR A 21 -25.92 4.62 -12.65
CA THR A 21 -26.55 5.65 -11.78
C THR A 21 -25.90 5.70 -10.42
N GLU A 22 -25.22 6.83 -10.15
CA GLU A 22 -24.57 7.23 -8.90
C GLU A 22 -23.45 6.32 -8.34
N SER A 23 -22.24 6.88 -8.37
CA SER A 23 -21.06 6.38 -7.65
C SER A 23 -21.32 6.42 -6.13
N ARG A 24 -21.86 5.34 -5.56
CA ARG A 24 -21.99 5.18 -4.11
C ARG A 24 -20.59 5.12 -3.49
N ILE A 25 -20.32 6.02 -2.54
CA ILE A 25 -19.13 5.95 -1.70
C ILE A 25 -19.52 5.18 -0.45
N ASP A 26 -18.94 4.00 -0.26
CA ASP A 26 -19.17 3.20 0.94
C ASP A 26 -18.00 3.40 1.91
N ASP A 27 -18.32 3.56 3.20
CA ASP A 27 -17.37 3.61 4.30
C ASP A 27 -17.21 2.20 4.88
N VAL A 28 -16.01 1.63 4.82
CA VAL A 28 -15.70 0.27 5.33
C VAL A 28 -14.63 0.35 6.42
N PRO A 29 -14.79 -0.31 7.58
CA PRO A 29 -13.73 -0.40 8.57
C PRO A 29 -12.41 -0.95 8.00
N TYR A 30 -11.29 -0.31 8.31
CA TYR A 30 -9.97 -0.71 7.84
C TYR A 30 -9.65 -2.19 8.10
N PRO A 31 -9.91 -2.78 9.29
CA PRO A 31 -9.61 -4.20 9.51
C PRO A 31 -10.35 -5.13 8.54
N GLU A 32 -11.61 -4.80 8.24
CA GLU A 32 -12.43 -5.57 7.30
C GLU A 32 -11.94 -5.39 5.86
N PHE A 33 -11.68 -4.14 5.46
CA PHE A 33 -11.17 -3.84 4.13
C PHE A 33 -9.81 -4.47 3.87
N ARG A 34 -8.87 -4.36 4.84
CA ARG A 34 -7.55 -5.00 4.78
C ARG A 34 -7.66 -6.50 4.59
N THR A 35 -8.48 -7.16 5.40
CA THR A 35 -8.68 -8.62 5.32
C THR A 35 -9.21 -9.03 3.95
N ARG A 36 -10.19 -8.28 3.42
CA ARG A 36 -10.76 -8.51 2.09
C ARG A 36 -9.73 -8.30 0.97
N ALA A 37 -8.97 -7.21 1.01
CA ALA A 37 -7.96 -6.88 0.01
C ALA A 37 -6.84 -7.94 -0.04
N LEU A 38 -6.34 -8.35 1.13
CA LEU A 38 -5.29 -9.37 1.24
C LEU A 38 -5.78 -10.75 0.79
N SER A 39 -7.02 -11.13 1.11
CA SER A 39 -7.60 -12.38 0.60
C SER A 39 -7.70 -12.35 -0.93
N LYS A 40 -8.24 -11.25 -1.50
CA LYS A 40 -8.31 -11.09 -2.95
C LYS A 40 -6.94 -11.15 -3.61
N ARG A 41 -5.91 -10.53 -3.03
CA ARG A 41 -4.53 -10.60 -3.53
C ARG A 41 -3.99 -12.03 -3.54
N ARG A 42 -4.22 -12.79 -2.46
CA ARG A 42 -3.80 -14.20 -2.37
C ARG A 42 -4.50 -15.07 -3.42
N ASP A 43 -5.78 -14.80 -3.66
CA ASP A 43 -6.64 -15.61 -4.53
C ASP A 43 -6.60 -15.13 -6.00
N ALA A 44 -5.87 -14.06 -6.30
CA ALA A 44 -5.72 -13.50 -7.65
C ALA A 44 -4.86 -14.40 -8.54
N LEU A 45 -5.10 -14.32 -9.84
CA LEU A 45 -4.23 -14.94 -10.84
C LEU A 45 -2.86 -14.26 -10.82
N ALA A 46 -1.82 -15.01 -11.22
CA ALA A 46 -0.47 -14.49 -11.30
C ALA A 46 -0.43 -13.21 -12.16
N GLY A 47 -0.05 -12.09 -11.55
CA GLY A 47 0.20 -10.82 -12.24
C GLY A 47 -0.96 -9.85 -12.25
N GLU A 48 -2.04 -10.16 -11.54
CA GLU A 48 -3.15 -9.24 -11.33
C GLU A 48 -3.17 -8.74 -9.88
N VAL A 49 -3.08 -7.43 -9.69
CA VAL A 49 -3.34 -6.79 -8.39
C VAL A 49 -4.80 -6.33 -8.33
N PRO A 50 -5.65 -6.90 -7.45
CA PRO A 50 -7.05 -6.51 -7.37
C PRO A 50 -7.25 -5.04 -6.98
N GLY A 51 -8.32 -4.41 -7.45
CA GLY A 51 -8.62 -3.00 -7.16
C GLY A 51 -8.69 -2.66 -5.65
N ASP A 52 -9.15 -3.60 -4.81
CA ASP A 52 -9.12 -3.45 -3.35
C ASP A 52 -7.67 -3.32 -2.83
N MET A 53 -6.74 -4.11 -3.40
CA MET A 53 -5.33 -4.07 -3.03
C MET A 53 -4.65 -2.78 -3.50
N ILE A 54 -4.97 -2.30 -4.72
CA ILE A 54 -4.51 -0.99 -5.21
C ILE A 54 -4.96 0.13 -4.26
N SER A 55 -6.22 0.07 -3.80
CA SER A 55 -6.76 1.03 -2.85
C SER A 55 -6.08 0.94 -1.48
N LEU A 56 -5.76 -0.28 -1.03
CA LEU A 56 -5.00 -0.51 0.20
C LEU A 56 -3.58 0.06 0.13
N TYR A 57 -2.88 -0.12 -0.99
CA TYR A 57 -1.55 0.45 -1.23
C TYR A 57 -1.55 1.98 -1.17
N ARG A 58 -2.53 2.62 -1.83
CA ARG A 58 -2.70 4.08 -1.77
C ARG A 58 -2.97 4.55 -0.34
N PHE A 59 -3.84 3.84 0.37
CA PHE A 59 -4.14 4.14 1.77
C PHE A 59 -2.89 4.07 2.64
N TRP A 60 -2.12 2.97 2.56
CA TRP A 60 -0.88 2.83 3.32
C TRP A 60 0.12 3.93 3.02
N SER A 61 0.32 4.24 1.74
CA SER A 61 1.25 5.30 1.32
C SER A 61 0.92 6.66 1.96
N HIS A 62 -0.34 7.07 1.89
CA HIS A 62 -0.77 8.35 2.47
C HIS A 62 -0.86 8.33 3.99
N PHE A 63 -1.36 7.25 4.58
CA PHE A 63 -1.61 7.16 6.02
C PHE A 63 -0.30 7.09 6.81
N LEU A 64 0.63 6.23 6.38
CA LEU A 64 1.89 6.02 7.10
C LEU A 64 2.79 7.25 7.09
N ALA A 65 2.73 8.08 6.05
CA ALA A 65 3.49 9.33 5.98
C ALA A 65 3.12 10.33 7.10
N ARG A 66 1.92 10.19 7.69
CA ARG A 66 1.40 11.07 8.75
C ARG A 66 1.26 10.36 10.10
N HIS A 67 0.99 9.06 10.07
CA HIS A 67 0.62 8.26 11.23
C HIS A 67 1.36 6.92 11.22
N PHE A 68 2.68 6.99 11.34
CA PHE A 68 3.52 5.80 11.21
C PHE A 68 3.16 4.70 12.21
N ASP A 69 3.06 3.50 11.66
CA ASP A 69 2.76 2.24 12.32
C ASP A 69 3.67 1.18 11.71
N LEU A 70 4.53 0.60 12.54
CA LEU A 70 5.58 -0.30 12.06
C LEU A 70 5.00 -1.57 11.43
N GLU A 71 4.01 -2.19 12.08
CA GLU A 71 3.38 -3.42 11.57
C GLU A 71 2.71 -3.18 10.21
N MET A 72 2.03 -2.05 10.07
CA MET A 72 1.38 -1.66 8.82
C MET A 72 2.41 -1.34 7.72
N PHE A 73 3.53 -0.71 8.07
CA PHE A 73 4.62 -0.45 7.13
C PHE A 73 5.30 -1.73 6.66
N GLU A 74 5.62 -2.65 7.57
CA GLU A 74 6.25 -3.93 7.23
C GLU A 74 5.37 -4.76 6.30
N GLU A 75 4.07 -4.82 6.58
CA GLU A 75 3.11 -5.50 5.70
C GLU A 75 3.01 -4.83 4.33
N PHE A 76 2.93 -3.49 4.28
CA PHE A 76 2.91 -2.75 3.04
C PHE A 76 4.14 -3.07 2.18
N ARG A 77 5.34 -2.97 2.76
CA ARG A 77 6.59 -3.27 2.07
C ARG A 77 6.64 -4.72 1.58
N ALA A 78 6.25 -5.67 2.42
CA ALA A 78 6.27 -7.09 2.08
C ALA A 78 5.35 -7.40 0.88
N CYS A 79 4.12 -6.88 0.88
CA CYS A 79 3.20 -7.07 -0.24
C CYS A 79 3.70 -6.40 -1.52
N ALA A 80 4.17 -5.15 -1.44
CA ALA A 80 4.64 -4.38 -2.59
C ALA A 80 5.87 -5.01 -3.27
N VAL A 81 6.84 -5.51 -2.48
CA VAL A 81 8.03 -6.18 -2.99
C VAL A 81 7.68 -7.54 -3.59
N ALA A 82 6.78 -8.30 -2.94
CA ALA A 82 6.36 -9.59 -3.46
C ALA A 82 5.64 -9.47 -4.81
N ASP A 83 4.79 -8.45 -5.00
CA ASP A 83 4.12 -8.21 -6.30
C ASP A 83 5.12 -7.80 -7.39
N ALA A 84 6.18 -7.08 -7.03
CA ALA A 84 7.21 -6.64 -7.98
C ALA A 84 8.31 -7.68 -8.26
N THR A 85 8.32 -8.81 -7.56
CA THR A 85 9.31 -9.91 -7.71
C THR A 85 8.70 -11.25 -8.06
N GLY A 86 7.38 -11.30 -8.23
CA GLY A 86 6.65 -12.51 -8.62
C GLY A 86 6.96 -12.98 -10.04
N GLU A 87 6.40 -14.14 -10.40
CA GLU A 87 6.52 -14.73 -11.75
C GLU A 87 6.01 -13.77 -12.84
N THR A 88 4.98 -13.01 -12.53
CA THR A 88 4.48 -11.90 -13.32
C THR A 88 4.53 -10.62 -12.48
N VAL A 89 5.22 -9.63 -13.02
CA VAL A 89 5.61 -8.42 -12.29
C VAL A 89 4.47 -7.39 -12.32
N ASP A 90 4.03 -6.94 -11.14
CA ASP A 90 3.17 -5.76 -10.99
C ASP A 90 3.85 -4.73 -10.07
N THR A 91 4.11 -3.53 -10.61
CA THR A 91 4.82 -2.48 -9.87
C THR A 91 3.90 -1.55 -9.08
N THR A 92 2.58 -1.73 -9.11
CA THR A 92 1.62 -0.80 -8.50
C THR A 92 1.88 -0.61 -7.01
N GLY A 93 2.08 -1.70 -6.27
CA GLY A 93 2.42 -1.62 -4.84
C GLY A 93 3.75 -0.93 -4.60
N LEU A 94 4.75 -1.24 -5.42
CA LEU A 94 6.09 -0.67 -5.32
C LEU A 94 6.13 0.83 -5.63
N GLU A 95 5.36 1.30 -6.61
CA GLU A 95 5.24 2.71 -6.95
C GLU A 95 4.59 3.50 -5.79
N ASN A 96 3.57 2.94 -5.14
CA ASN A 96 2.99 3.55 -3.93
C ASN A 96 3.99 3.58 -2.76
N LEU A 97 4.85 2.56 -2.64
CA LEU A 97 5.89 2.50 -1.61
C LEU A 97 6.98 3.54 -1.84
N ILE A 98 7.37 3.76 -3.10
CA ILE A 98 8.27 4.84 -3.50
C ILE A 98 7.67 6.21 -3.15
N ALA A 99 6.40 6.43 -3.49
CA ALA A 99 5.70 7.68 -3.16
C ALA A 99 5.64 7.93 -1.63
N TYR A 100 5.51 6.88 -0.82
CA TYR A 100 5.59 6.98 0.63
C TYR A 100 6.97 7.46 1.09
N TYR A 101 8.05 6.84 0.58
CA TYR A 101 9.40 7.25 0.93
C TYR A 101 9.70 8.70 0.51
N GLU A 102 9.29 9.09 -0.68
CA GLU A 102 9.43 10.47 -1.16
C GLU A 102 8.70 11.45 -0.23
N ALA A 103 7.47 11.13 0.17
CA ALA A 103 6.68 11.99 1.06
C ALA A 103 7.34 12.20 2.43
N ILE A 104 7.93 11.16 3.03
CA ILE A 104 8.59 11.30 4.34
C ILE A 104 9.98 11.94 4.25
N LEU A 105 10.72 11.72 3.15
CA LEU A 105 12.03 12.33 2.93
C LEU A 105 11.93 13.82 2.59
N GLN A 106 10.84 14.24 1.94
CA GLN A 106 10.54 15.65 1.68
C GLN A 106 9.86 16.34 2.88
N GLY A 107 9.40 15.58 3.86
CA GLY A 107 8.69 16.08 5.02
C GLY A 107 9.59 16.73 6.07
N GLU A 108 9.03 17.64 6.86
CA GLU A 108 9.76 18.37 7.91
C GLU A 108 10.10 17.51 9.14
N GLN A 109 9.38 16.40 9.36
CA GLN A 109 9.51 15.53 10.53
C GLN A 109 10.75 14.62 10.48
N GLY A 110 11.50 14.65 9.37
CA GLY A 110 12.64 13.76 9.13
C GLY A 110 12.23 12.28 9.01
N PRO A 111 13.18 11.40 8.66
CA PRO A 111 12.91 9.98 8.55
C PRO A 111 12.55 9.36 9.91
N LEU A 112 11.48 8.56 9.94
CA LEU A 112 11.03 7.89 11.17
C LEU A 112 11.83 6.60 11.48
N LEU A 113 12.53 6.07 10.49
CA LEU A 113 13.47 4.95 10.66
C LEU A 113 14.84 5.37 10.12
N ASP A 114 15.91 4.95 10.80
CA ASP A 114 17.29 5.32 10.42
C ASP A 114 17.70 4.74 9.05
N ASN A 115 16.99 3.73 8.54
CA ASN A 115 17.27 3.05 7.28
C ASN A 115 16.35 3.44 6.12
N ILE A 116 15.49 4.46 6.26
CA ILE A 116 14.54 4.85 5.19
C ILE A 116 15.24 5.12 3.86
N GLU A 117 16.37 5.84 3.85
CA GLU A 117 17.08 6.18 2.61
C GLU A 117 17.59 4.93 1.89
N PHE A 118 18.07 3.94 2.64
CA PHE A 118 18.50 2.65 2.10
C PHE A 118 17.31 1.90 1.49
N LEU A 119 16.21 1.79 2.22
CA LEU A 119 14.99 1.11 1.76
C LEU A 119 14.39 1.78 0.51
N TYR A 120 14.50 3.11 0.42
CA TYR A 120 14.09 3.88 -0.76
C TYR A 120 14.98 3.56 -1.97
N GLY A 121 16.29 3.49 -1.77
CA GLY A 121 17.24 3.05 -2.80
C GLY A 121 16.91 1.66 -3.35
N GLU A 122 16.71 0.68 -2.46
CA GLU A 122 16.31 -0.67 -2.84
C GLU A 122 15.01 -0.69 -3.66
N ALA A 123 13.98 0.05 -3.22
CA ALA A 123 12.70 0.10 -3.91
C ALA A 123 12.83 0.68 -5.33
N LYS A 124 13.64 1.73 -5.51
CA LYS A 124 13.91 2.30 -6.84
C LYS A 124 14.67 1.33 -7.74
N GLU A 125 15.70 0.69 -7.23
CA GLU A 125 16.45 -0.31 -8.01
C GLU A 125 15.56 -1.46 -8.45
N LEU A 126 14.70 -1.93 -7.56
CA LEU A 126 13.73 -2.96 -7.88
C LEU A 126 12.74 -2.50 -8.96
N ALA A 127 12.24 -1.26 -8.87
CA ALA A 127 11.34 -0.70 -9.88
C ALA A 127 12.01 -0.57 -11.26
N ILE A 128 13.30 -0.24 -11.31
CA ILE A 128 14.07 -0.21 -12.55
C ILE A 128 14.19 -1.62 -13.13
N LYS A 129 14.55 -2.61 -12.32
CA LYS A 129 14.66 -4.01 -12.76
C LYS A 129 13.32 -4.55 -13.26
N ALA A 130 12.24 -4.26 -12.55
CA ALA A 130 10.87 -4.65 -12.90
C ALA A 130 10.41 -4.06 -14.25
N LYS A 131 10.86 -2.84 -14.60
CA LYS A 131 10.51 -2.18 -15.88
C LYS A 131 11.37 -2.64 -17.06
N ILE A 132 12.46 -3.38 -16.80
CA ILE A 132 13.36 -3.94 -17.81
C ILE A 132 13.05 -5.42 -18.09
N SER A 133 12.39 -6.11 -17.16
CA SER A 133 11.97 -7.51 -17.27
C SER A 133 10.70 -7.68 -18.11
#